data_AF-A0A2H5DW23-F1
#
_entry.id   AF-A0A2H5DW23-F1
#
_cell.length_a   1.000
_cell.length_b   1.000
_cell.length_c   1.000
_cell.angle_alpha   90.00
_cell.angle_beta   90.00
_cell.angle_gamma   90.00
#
_symmetry.space_group_name_H-M   'P 1'
#
loop_
_entity.id
_entity.type
_entity.pdbx_description
1 polymer ?
#
loop_
_entity_poly.entity_id
_entity_poly.type
_entity_poly.pdbx_seq_one_letter_code
_entity_poly.pdbx_strand_id
1 'polypeptide(L)'
;MIWIALLVLLQAADIASTFYALTYLGGRELNPFVRRLIERAGILPALVAVKALLFLACCLLKPPPLAYQLLCVFYAFILLSNLRAINKGRDNRP
;
A
#
# COMPACT_ATOMS: atom_id res chain seq x y z
N MET A 1 13.65 14.47 8.31
CA MET A 1 14.21 13.42 7.42
C MET A 1 13.78 12.01 7.81
N ILE A 2 13.79 11.63 9.10
CA ILE A 2 13.43 10.27 9.56
C ILE A 2 12.01 9.83 9.15
N TRP A 3 11.04 10.74 9.19
CA TRP A 3 9.64 10.45 8.84
C TRP A 3 9.44 10.11 7.36
N ILE A 4 10.20 10.73 6.47
CA ILE A 4 10.13 10.46 5.03
C ILE A 4 10.70 9.09 4.72
N ALA A 5 11.84 8.75 5.34
CA ALA A 5 12.44 7.41 5.20
C ALA A 5 11.49 6.32 5.73
N LEU A 6 10.84 6.56 6.88
CA LEU A 6 9.83 5.66 7.43
C LEU A 6 8.64 5.49 6.45
N LEU A 7 8.16 6.60 5.87
CA LEU A 7 7.05 6.60 4.93
C LEU A 7 7.40 5.79 3.67
N VAL A 8 8.62 5.95 3.14
CA VAL A 8 9.12 5.16 1.99
C VAL A 8 9.21 3.67 2.33
N LEU A 9 9.73 3.31 3.50
CA LEU A 9 9.77 1.91 3.95
C LEU A 9 8.38 1.31 4.11
N LEU A 10 7.44 2.05 4.71
CA LEU A 10 6.03 1.69 4.81
C LEU A 10 5.41 1.49 3.43
N GLN A 11 5.73 2.35 2.47
CA GLN A 11 5.25 2.21 1.10
C GLN A 11 5.79 0.94 0.45
N ALA A 12 7.08 0.64 0.59
CA ALA A 12 7.68 -0.57 0.04
C ALA A 12 7.10 -1.85 0.67
N ALA A 13 6.96 -1.88 1.99
CA ALA A 13 6.37 -3.00 2.72
C ALA A 13 4.92 -3.25 2.30
N ASP A 14 4.16 -2.17 2.08
CA ASP A 14 2.78 -2.26 1.61
C ASP A 14 2.71 -2.84 0.19
N ILE A 15 3.57 -2.39 -0.75
CA ILE A 15 3.67 -3.01 -2.11
C ILE A 15 3.96 -4.50 -1.98
N ALA A 16 4.99 -4.88 -1.19
CA ALA A 16 5.41 -6.26 -1.05
C ALA A 16 4.31 -7.13 -0.45
N SER A 17 3.63 -6.64 0.59
CA SER A 17 2.53 -7.36 1.25
C SER A 17 1.35 -7.58 0.29
N THR A 18 0.94 -6.55 -0.45
CA THR A 18 -0.17 -6.63 -1.41
C THR A 18 0.19 -7.51 -2.60
N PHE A 19 1.42 -7.38 -3.13
CA PHE A 19 1.91 -8.25 -4.20
C PHE A 19 1.91 -9.71 -3.78
N TYR A 20 2.39 -10.00 -2.57
CA TYR A 20 2.40 -11.36 -2.02
C TYR A 20 0.97 -11.90 -1.83
N ALA A 21 0.07 -11.08 -1.28
CA ALA A 21 -1.33 -11.45 -1.06
C ALA A 21 -2.07 -11.78 -2.37
N LEU A 22 -1.91 -10.94 -3.38
CA LEU A 22 -2.55 -11.11 -4.68
C LEU A 22 -1.96 -12.28 -5.47
N THR A 23 -0.63 -12.38 -5.52
CA THR A 23 0.08 -13.33 -6.39
C THR A 23 0.06 -14.73 -5.82
N TYR A 24 0.37 -14.85 -4.52
CA TYR A 24 0.50 -16.15 -3.89
C TYR A 24 -0.82 -16.54 -3.25
N LEU A 25 -1.39 -15.72 -2.35
CA LEU A 25 -2.56 -16.11 -1.55
C LEU A 25 -3.90 -16.12 -2.31
N GLY A 26 -3.94 -15.71 -3.58
CA GLY A 26 -5.19 -15.59 -4.33
C GLY A 26 -6.14 -14.55 -3.73
N GLY A 27 -5.59 -13.60 -2.96
CA GLY A 27 -6.34 -12.52 -2.36
C GLY A 27 -6.99 -11.63 -3.43
N ARG A 28 -8.07 -10.94 -3.07
CA ARG A 28 -8.69 -9.91 -3.91
C ARG A 28 -8.49 -8.53 -3.30
N GLU A 29 -8.08 -7.60 -4.14
CA GLU A 29 -8.05 -6.18 -3.79
C GLU A 29 -9.49 -5.71 -3.49
N LEU A 30 -9.73 -5.25 -2.26
CA LEU A 30 -11.05 -4.75 -1.84
C LEU A 30 -11.37 -3.37 -2.43
N ASN A 31 -10.35 -2.59 -2.79
CA ASN A 31 -10.55 -1.28 -3.38
C ASN A 31 -10.87 -1.43 -4.89
N PRO A 32 -12.09 -1.08 -5.34
CA PRO A 32 -12.50 -1.29 -6.72
C PRO A 32 -11.71 -0.45 -7.73
N PHE A 33 -11.17 0.69 -7.32
CA PHE A 33 -10.35 1.53 -8.20
C PHE A 33 -8.98 0.91 -8.44
N VAL A 34 -8.31 0.49 -7.35
CA VAL A 34 -7.00 -0.18 -7.42
C VAL A 34 -7.15 -1.51 -8.15
N ARG A 35 -8.22 -2.25 -7.88
CA ARG A 35 -8.52 -3.50 -8.58
C ARG A 35 -8.62 -3.32 -10.09
N ARG A 36 -9.38 -2.33 -10.57
CA ARG A 36 -9.47 -2.03 -12.01
C ARG A 36 -8.12 -1.64 -12.61
N LEU A 37 -7.29 -0.94 -11.84
CA LEU A 37 -5.95 -0.57 -12.27
C LEU A 37 -5.04 -1.81 -12.38
N ILE A 38 -5.10 -2.72 -11.40
CA ILE A 38 -4.39 -4.00 -11.40
C ILE A 38 -4.85 -4.87 -12.58
N GLU A 39 -6.15 -4.96 -12.84
CA GLU A 39 -6.70 -5.74 -13.95
C GLU A 39 -6.25 -5.19 -15.32
N ARG A 40 -5.96 -3.89 -15.43
CA ARG A 40 -5.55 -3.24 -16.69
C ARG A 40 -4.05 -3.20 -16.91
N ALA A 41 -3.27 -2.91 -15.85
CA ALA A 41 -1.84 -2.67 -15.95
C ALA A 41 -0.99 -3.81 -15.36
N GLY A 42 -1.59 -4.66 -14.51
CA GLY A 42 -0.87 -5.62 -13.67
C GLY A 42 -0.63 -5.07 -12.26
N ILE A 43 -0.28 -5.98 -11.34
CA ILE A 43 -0.19 -5.70 -9.90
C ILE A 43 0.87 -4.63 -9.58
N LEU A 44 2.10 -4.84 -10.04
CA LEU A 44 3.23 -3.95 -9.76
C LEU A 44 3.02 -2.52 -10.29
N PRO A 45 2.69 -2.30 -11.58
CA PRO A 45 2.53 -0.95 -12.12
C PRO A 45 1.33 -0.22 -11.53
N ALA A 46 0.25 -0.92 -11.16
CA ALA A 46 -0.87 -0.31 -10.44
C ALA A 46 -0.47 0.18 -9.04
N LEU A 47 0.27 -0.63 -8.28
CA LEU A 47 0.75 -0.26 -6.94
C LEU A 47 1.75 0.90 -7.00
N VAL A 48 2.67 0.87 -7.97
CA VAL A 48 3.65 1.95 -8.17
C VAL A 48 2.94 3.23 -8.60
N ALA A 49 1.95 3.18 -9.51
CA ALA A 49 1.22 4.36 -9.97
C ALA A 49 0.47 5.06 -8.84
N VAL A 50 -0.21 4.32 -7.96
CA VAL A 50 -0.93 4.88 -6.81
C VAL A 50 0.03 5.60 -5.87
N LYS A 51 1.21 5.03 -5.65
CA LYS A 51 2.25 5.58 -4.76
C LYS A 51 2.95 6.78 -5.37
N ALA A 52 3.23 6.74 -6.68
CA ALA A 52 3.74 7.87 -7.44
C ALA A 52 2.76 9.06 -7.41
N LEU A 53 1.46 8.80 -7.51
CA LEU A 53 0.44 9.84 -7.41
C LEU A 53 0.44 10.49 -6.02
N LEU A 54 0.54 9.69 -4.96
CA LEU A 54 0.64 10.22 -3.60
C LEU A 54 1.92 11.05 -3.41
N PHE A 55 3.06 10.57 -3.91
CA PHE A 55 4.32 11.31 -3.87
C PHE A 55 4.21 12.64 -4.60
N LEU A 56 3.64 12.64 -5.81
CA LEU A 56 3.39 13.84 -6.59
C LEU A 56 2.47 14.83 -5.84
N ALA A 57 1.40 14.34 -5.23
CA ALA A 57 0.50 15.15 -4.42
C ALA A 57 1.23 15.80 -3.23
N CYS A 58 2.08 15.05 -2.52
CA CYS A 58 2.91 15.60 -1.44
C CYS A 58 3.90 16.66 -1.95
N CYS A 59 4.52 16.46 -3.12
CA CYS A 59 5.44 17.44 -3.72
C CYS A 59 4.73 18.74 -4.13
N LEU A 60 3.53 18.65 -4.71
CA LEU A 60 2.77 19.81 -5.18
C LEU A 60 2.12 20.59 -4.04
N LEU A 61 1.48 19.88 -3.11
CA LEU A 61 0.70 20.50 -2.03
C LEU A 61 1.57 20.94 -0.85
N LYS A 62 2.80 20.40 -0.72
CA LYS A 62 3.74 20.65 0.39
C LYS A 62 3.03 20.67 1.75
N PRO A 63 2.34 19.57 2.12
CA PRO A 63 1.49 19.55 3.30
C PRO A 63 2.30 19.80 4.59
N PRO A 64 1.65 20.28 5.66
CA PRO A 64 2.33 20.57 6.93
C PRO A 64 2.90 19.29 7.57
N PRO A 65 3.90 19.40 8.47
CA PRO A 65 4.55 18.25 9.12
C PRO A 65 3.56 17.27 9.79
N LEU A 66 2.49 17.80 10.36
CA LEU A 66 1.44 17.04 11.04
C LEU A 66 0.70 16.11 10.06
N ALA A 67 0.48 16.55 8.82
CA ALA A 67 -0.16 15.73 7.80
C ALA A 67 0.70 14.51 7.42
N TYR A 68 2.04 14.66 7.35
CA TYR A 68 2.94 13.53 7.10
C TYR A 68 2.91 12.50 8.24
N GLN A 69 2.81 12.96 9.50
CA GLN A 69 2.70 12.08 10.66
C GLN A 69 1.39 11.26 10.61
N LEU A 70 0.27 11.92 10.32
CA LEU A 70 -1.02 11.26 10.14
C LEU A 70 -0.97 10.26 8.99
N LEU A 71 -0.33 10.63 7.87
CA LEU A 71 -0.14 9.72 6.73
C LEU A 71 0.64 8.47 7.14
N CYS A 72 1.75 8.63 7.89
CA CYS A 72 2.54 7.50 8.39
C CYS A 72 1.71 6.56 9.27
N VAL A 73 0.93 7.10 10.22
CA VAL A 73 0.07 6.30 11.11
C VAL A 73 -1.00 5.57 10.30
N PHE A 74 -1.63 6.26 9.34
CA PHE A 74 -2.63 5.67 8.47
C PHE A 74 -2.06 4.53 7.61
N TYR A 75 -0.90 4.73 6.99
CA TYR A 75 -0.23 3.68 6.21
C TYR A 75 0.26 2.52 7.07
N ALA A 76 0.72 2.77 8.30
CA ALA A 76 1.06 1.70 9.23
C ALA A 76 -0.17 0.85 9.59
N PHE A 77 -1.32 1.49 9.81
CA PHE A 77 -2.58 0.79 10.06
C PHE A 77 -3.03 -0.07 8.86
N ILE A 78 -2.94 0.48 7.65
CA ILE A 78 -3.24 -0.27 6.41
C ILE A 78 -2.31 -1.47 6.26
N LEU A 79 -1.00 -1.26 6.44
CA LEU A 79 -0.01 -2.34 6.35
C LEU A 79 -0.32 -3.46 7.35
N LEU A 80 -0.61 -3.11 8.61
CA LEU A 80 -0.98 -4.09 9.64
C LEU A 80 -2.28 -4.82 9.29
N SER A 81 -3.26 -4.13 8.71
CA SER A 81 -4.51 -4.73 8.26
C SER A 81 -4.28 -5.71 7.10
N ASN A 82 -3.44 -5.35 6.14
CA ASN A 82 -3.03 -6.21 5.03
C ASN A 82 -2.24 -7.43 5.53
N LEU A 83 -1.29 -7.26 6.46
CA LEU A 83 -0.54 -8.35 7.07
C LEU A 83 -1.43 -9.30 7.86
N ARG A 84 -2.41 -8.78 8.61
CA ARG A 84 -3.41 -9.62 9.30
C ARG A 84 -4.27 -10.40 8.32
N ALA A 85 -4.70 -9.77 7.22
CA ALA A 85 -5.45 -10.44 6.18
C ALA A 85 -4.63 -11.53 5.48
N ILE A 86 -3.33 -11.31 5.26
CA ILE A 86 -2.38 -12.30 4.73
C ILE A 86 -2.24 -13.47 5.70
N ASN A 87 -1.99 -13.23 6.98
CA ASN A 87 -1.88 -14.30 7.97
C ASN A 87 -3.17 -15.12 8.04
N LYS A 88 -4.34 -14.47 8.07
CA LYS A 88 -5.64 -15.14 8.07
C LYS A 88 -5.93 -15.89 6.76
N GLY A 89 -5.49 -15.36 5.62
CA GLY A 89 -5.59 -16.02 4.32
C GLY A 89 -4.65 -17.20 4.17
N ARG A 90 -3.49 -17.17 4.84
CA ARG A 90 -2.54 -18.29 4.92
C ARG A 90 -3.09 -19.44 5.76
N ASP A 91 -3.75 -19.14 6.87
CA ASP A 91 -4.35 -20.13 7.77
C ASP A 91 -5.61 -20.81 7.16
N ASN A 92 -6.25 -20.20 6.17
CA ASN A 92 -7.44 -20.73 5.49
C ASN A 92 -7.14 -21.51 4.19
N ARG A 93 -5.88 -21.79 3.88
CA ARG A 93 -5.55 -22.68 2.76
C ARG A 93 -5.75 -24.14 3.17
N PRO A 94 -6.48 -24.95 2.39
CA PRO A 94 -6.60 -26.38 2.61
C PRO A 94 -5.26 -27.11 2.43
#